data_AF-A0A966F9S1-F1
#
_entry.id   AF-A0A966F9S1-F1
#
_cell.length_a   1.000
_cell.length_b   1.000
_cell.length_c   1.000
_cell.angle_alpha   90.00
_cell.angle_beta   90.00
_cell.angle_gamma   90.00
#
_symmetry.space_group_name_H-M   'P 1'
#
loop_
_entity.id
_entity.type
_entity.pdbx_description
1 polymer ?
#
loop_
_entity_poly.entity_id
_entity_poly.type
_entity_poly.pdbx_seq_one_letter_code
_entity_poly.pdbx_strand_id
1 'polypeptide(L)'
;MVIFVLMSWGFGHFGSLLLIFLVDIDLLYAAKLANSLFHTRSFDIVVAVLTVGLGAIALWIAFALLLNPVTGRRVFALGKPVFRTTARATIDLALRRDILAVLYARWREGGGGTVSPAELEKIASATTLAKVRAETEFLRARGVIEPTAAAGCGVRLTAAGIDLWERLLLGRT
;
A
#
# COMPACT_ATOMS: atom_id res chain seq x y z
N MET A 1 4.47 16.74 24.28
CA MET A 1 4.91 17.20 22.95
C MET A 1 5.40 16.05 22.07
N VAL A 2 6.20 15.10 22.57
CA VAL A 2 6.70 13.96 21.76
C VAL A 2 5.58 13.14 21.10
N ILE A 3 4.52 12.80 21.84
CA ILE A 3 3.38 12.03 21.29
C ILE A 3 2.68 12.81 20.18
N PHE A 4 2.49 14.12 20.36
CA PHE A 4 1.85 14.99 19.37
C PHE A 4 2.65 15.06 18.06
N VAL A 5 3.98 15.16 18.14
CA VAL A 5 4.85 15.10 16.96
C VAL A 5 4.72 13.76 16.24
N LEU A 6 4.64 12.65 16.99
CA LEU A 6 4.44 11.32 16.41
C LEU A 6 3.08 11.20 15.72
N MET A 7 2.02 11.75 16.32
CA MET A 7 0.69 11.81 15.71
C MET A 7 0.68 12.70 14.47
N SER A 8 1.42 13.82 14.46
CA SER A 8 1.59 14.70 13.30
C SER A 8 2.21 13.96 12.12
N TRP A 9 3.18 13.08 12.39
CA TRP A 9 3.71 12.20 11.35
C TRP A 9 2.64 11.24 10.78
N GLY A 10 1.80 10.66 11.64
CA GLY A 10 0.69 9.80 11.22
C GLY A 10 -0.34 10.55 10.37
N PHE A 11 -0.79 11.72 10.84
CA PHE A 11 -1.82 12.54 10.19
C PHE A 11 -1.39 13.04 8.81
N GLY A 12 -0.09 13.29 8.60
CA GLY A 12 0.44 13.66 7.29
C GLY A 12 0.26 12.58 6.22
N HIS A 13 0.04 11.32 6.57
CA HIS A 13 -0.30 10.25 5.61
C HIS A 13 -1.78 10.19 5.25
N PHE A 14 -2.66 10.81 6.05
CA PHE A 14 -4.12 10.75 5.85
C PHE A 14 -4.66 11.97 5.11
N GLY A 15 -4.24 13.18 5.50
CA GLY A 15 -4.75 14.39 4.86
C GLY A 15 -4.06 15.66 5.34
N SER A 16 -3.78 16.56 4.41
CA SER A 16 -3.15 17.84 4.71
C SER A 16 -3.95 18.70 5.68
N LEU A 17 -5.28 18.69 5.60
CA LEU A 17 -6.11 19.48 6.51
C LEU A 17 -6.07 18.93 7.94
N LEU A 18 -6.08 17.61 8.08
CA LEU A 18 -5.92 16.92 9.36
C LEU A 18 -4.55 17.23 9.98
N LEU A 19 -3.49 17.27 9.16
CA LEU A 19 -2.16 17.66 9.59
C LEU A 19 -2.14 19.13 10.10
N ILE A 20 -2.74 20.05 9.35
CA ILE A 20 -2.80 21.48 9.76
C ILE A 20 -3.56 21.63 11.08
N PHE A 21 -4.68 20.92 11.26
CA PHE A 21 -5.44 20.91 12.50
C PHE A 21 -4.57 20.48 13.70
N LEU A 22 -3.77 19.43 13.53
CA LEU A 22 -2.92 18.94 14.61
C LEU A 22 -1.73 19.87 14.89
N VAL A 23 -1.11 20.43 13.84
CA VAL A 23 -0.04 21.43 13.97
C VAL A 23 -0.52 22.69 14.70
N ASP A 24 -1.76 23.13 14.46
CA ASP A 24 -2.37 24.25 15.16
C ASP A 24 -2.49 23.96 16.67
N ILE A 25 -2.96 22.76 17.05
CA ILE A 25 -2.99 22.31 18.45
C ILE A 25 -1.59 22.29 19.07
N ASP A 26 -0.60 21.78 18.35
CA ASP A 26 0.78 21.73 18.82
C ASP A 26 1.34 23.12 19.08
N LEU A 27 1.09 24.06 18.17
CA LEU A 27 1.51 25.45 18.30
C LEU A 27 0.79 26.15 19.46
N LEU A 28 -0.49 25.88 19.65
CA LEU A 28 -1.28 26.40 20.75
C LEU A 28 -0.74 25.90 22.11
N TYR A 29 -0.42 24.61 22.21
CA TYR A 29 0.18 24.05 23.41
C TYR A 29 1.59 24.60 23.66
N ALA A 30 2.40 24.75 22.62
CA ALA A 30 3.73 25.35 22.72
C ALA A 30 3.66 26.81 23.21
N ALA A 31 2.73 27.61 22.67
CA ALA A 31 2.50 28.99 23.10
C ALA A 31 2.02 29.07 24.55
N LYS A 32 1.11 28.18 24.98
CA LYS A 32 0.69 28.09 26.39
C LYS A 32 1.85 27.73 27.32
N LEU A 33 2.69 26.77 26.92
CA LEU A 33 3.85 26.37 27.70
C LEU A 33 4.87 27.50 27.79
N ALA A 34 5.16 28.19 26.69
CA ALA A 34 6.04 29.35 26.66
C ALA A 34 5.51 30.49 27.54
N ASN A 35 4.20 30.78 27.48
CA ASN A 35 3.58 31.77 28.38
C ASN A 35 3.78 31.41 29.85
N SER A 36 3.61 30.13 30.19
CA SER A 36 3.81 29.61 31.54
C SER A 36 5.26 29.77 32.01
N LEU A 37 6.25 29.68 31.11
CA LEU A 37 7.66 29.80 31.46
C LEU A 37 8.17 31.25 31.51
N PHE A 38 7.71 32.10 30.59
CA PHE A 38 8.22 33.46 30.40
C PHE A 38 7.30 34.54 30.97
N HIS A 39 6.11 34.16 31.47
CA HIS A 39 5.11 35.04 32.09
C HIS A 39 4.83 36.31 31.27
N THR A 40 4.79 36.18 29.95
CA THR A 40 4.72 37.30 29.01
C THR A 40 3.37 37.33 28.31
N ARG A 41 2.61 38.42 28.48
CA ARG A 41 1.25 38.61 27.89
C ARG A 41 1.16 38.50 26.37
N SER A 42 2.28 38.63 25.65
CA SER A 42 2.30 38.49 24.19
C SER A 42 1.84 37.11 23.72
N PHE A 43 2.03 36.06 24.53
CA PHE A 43 1.56 34.71 24.17
C PHE A 43 0.04 34.54 24.31
N ASP A 44 -0.65 35.39 25.08
CA ASP A 44 -2.11 35.30 25.25
C ASP A 44 -2.83 35.60 23.93
N ILE A 45 -2.34 36.61 23.19
CA ILE A 45 -2.88 36.98 21.87
C ILE A 45 -2.66 35.83 20.87
N VAL A 46 -1.48 35.22 20.89
CA VAL A 46 -1.16 34.07 20.02
C VAL A 46 -2.10 32.90 20.31
N VAL A 47 -2.31 32.57 21.58
CA VAL A 47 -3.22 31.49 22.00
C VAL A 47 -4.65 31.79 21.56
N ALA A 48 -5.12 33.04 21.67
CA ALA A 48 -6.46 33.43 21.24
C ALA A 48 -6.65 33.23 19.73
N VAL A 49 -5.69 33.69 18.91
CA VAL A 49 -5.74 33.54 17.45
C VAL A 49 -5.74 32.06 17.04
N LEU A 50 -4.85 31.25 17.62
CA LEU A 50 -4.79 29.82 17.35
C LEU A 50 -6.06 29.10 17.80
N THR A 51 -6.68 29.52 18.90
CA THR A 51 -7.95 28.93 19.36
C THR A 51 -9.08 29.18 18.37
N VAL A 52 -9.17 30.40 17.81
CA VAL A 52 -10.17 30.74 16.79
C VAL A 52 -9.89 30.00 15.49
N GLY A 53 -8.63 29.95 15.05
CA GLY A 53 -8.19 29.18 13.88
C GLY A 53 -8.55 27.70 13.99
N LEU A 54 -8.26 27.10 15.13
CA LEU A 54 -8.58 25.71 15.44
C LEU A 54 -10.09 25.45 15.34
N GLY A 55 -10.92 26.35 15.89
CA GLY A 55 -12.37 26.26 15.79
C GLY A 55 -12.87 26.31 14.35
N ALA A 56 -12.29 27.20 13.52
CA ALA A 56 -12.64 27.31 12.11
C ALA A 56 -12.26 26.04 11.32
N ILE A 57 -11.07 25.48 11.56
CA ILE A 57 -10.61 24.24 10.92
C ILE A 57 -11.49 23.06 11.36
N ALA A 58 -11.80 22.95 12.66
CA ALA A 58 -12.69 21.92 13.19
C ALA A 58 -14.08 21.97 12.54
N LEU A 59 -14.64 23.17 12.43
CA LEU A 59 -15.94 23.40 11.81
C LEU A 59 -15.92 23.01 10.32
N TRP A 60 -14.86 23.38 9.60
CA TRP A 60 -14.69 22.99 8.20
C TRP A 60 -14.62 21.47 8.03
N ILE A 61 -13.84 20.78 8.87
CA ILE A 61 -13.73 19.32 8.85
C ILE A 61 -15.11 18.69 9.15
N ALA A 62 -15.84 19.20 10.15
CA ALA A 62 -17.16 18.70 10.48
C ALA A 62 -18.15 18.83 9.30
N PHE A 63 -18.18 19.98 8.63
CA PHE A 63 -18.99 20.16 7.43
C PHE A 63 -18.55 19.22 6.30
N ALA A 64 -17.26 19.02 6.10
CA ALA A 64 -16.76 18.11 5.08
C ALA A 64 -17.16 16.66 5.33
N LEU A 65 -17.11 16.20 6.58
CA LEU A 65 -17.50 14.85 6.96
C LEU A 65 -19.02 14.63 6.87
N LEU A 66 -19.82 15.67 7.10
CA LEU A 66 -21.28 15.57 7.03
C LEU A 66 -21.84 15.76 5.61
N LEU A 67 -21.38 16.79 4.89
CA LEU A 67 -21.98 17.19 3.60
C LEU A 67 -21.43 16.39 2.42
N ASN A 68 -20.17 15.99 2.42
CA ASN A 68 -19.61 15.24 1.28
C ASN A 68 -20.33 13.90 1.05
N PRO A 69 -20.64 13.09 2.09
CA PRO A 69 -21.40 11.86 1.90
C PRO A 69 -22.85 12.13 1.47
N VAL A 70 -23.51 13.13 2.07
CA VAL A 70 -24.91 13.46 1.78
C VAL A 70 -25.10 13.97 0.35
N THR A 71 -24.14 14.72 -0.17
CA THR A 71 -24.22 15.30 -1.52
C THR A 71 -23.67 14.39 -2.62
N GLY A 72 -23.06 13.26 -2.26
CA GLY A 72 -22.42 12.34 -3.22
C GLY A 72 -21.24 12.95 -3.99
N ARG A 73 -20.79 14.14 -3.62
CA ARG A 73 -19.69 14.88 -4.24
C ARG A 73 -18.85 15.57 -3.18
N ARG A 74 -17.59 15.86 -3.50
CA ARG A 74 -16.69 16.58 -2.58
C ARG A 74 -16.98 18.08 -2.67
N VAL A 75 -17.80 18.59 -1.76
CA VAL A 75 -18.10 20.02 -1.60
C VAL A 75 -17.01 20.70 -0.78
N PHE A 76 -16.55 20.06 0.31
CA PHE A 76 -15.46 20.55 1.14
C PHE A 76 -14.23 19.65 0.99
N ALA A 77 -13.07 20.27 0.74
CA ALA A 77 -11.82 19.54 0.63
C ALA A 77 -11.27 19.17 2.02
N LEU A 78 -10.99 17.88 2.22
CA LEU A 78 -10.27 17.35 3.39
C LEU A 78 -8.74 17.33 3.20
N GLY A 79 -8.27 17.73 2.03
CA GLY A 79 -6.85 17.67 1.66
C GLY A 79 -6.43 16.32 1.08
N LYS A 80 -5.16 16.27 0.62
CA LYS A 80 -4.49 15.04 0.16
C LYS A 80 -3.41 14.66 1.16
N PRO A 81 -2.97 13.39 1.22
CA PRO A 81 -1.80 13.01 1.99
C PRO A 81 -0.59 13.89 1.65
N VAL A 82 0.05 14.44 2.68
CA VAL A 82 1.27 15.26 2.55
C VAL A 82 2.49 14.35 2.41
N PHE A 83 2.52 13.28 3.20
CA PHE A 83 3.55 12.27 3.12
C PHE A 83 3.14 11.20 2.11
N ARG A 84 4.04 10.93 1.16
CA ARG A 84 3.89 9.84 0.20
C ARG A 84 4.66 8.65 0.73
N THR A 85 3.96 7.54 0.95
CA THR A 85 4.63 6.25 1.12
C THR A 85 5.05 5.73 -0.25
N THR A 86 6.22 5.12 -0.32
CA THR A 86 6.59 4.30 -1.48
C THR A 86 5.50 3.24 -1.62
N ALA A 87 4.79 3.25 -2.74
CA ALA A 87 3.77 2.26 -3.01
C ALA A 87 4.40 0.88 -2.85
N ARG A 88 3.81 0.04 -2.01
CA ARG A 88 4.20 -1.37 -1.92
C ARG A 88 4.18 -1.93 -3.33
N ALA A 89 5.25 -2.59 -3.74
CA ALA A 89 5.31 -3.23 -5.06
C ALA A 89 4.03 -4.05 -5.25
N THR A 90 3.21 -3.65 -6.21
CA THR A 90 1.96 -4.34 -6.53
C THR A 90 2.32 -5.72 -7.04
N ILE A 91 1.81 -6.76 -6.37
CA ILE A 91 2.00 -8.14 -6.78
C ILE A 91 1.29 -8.33 -8.12
N ASP A 92 2.01 -8.80 -9.14
CA ASP A 92 1.42 -9.08 -10.45
C ASP A 92 0.75 -10.46 -10.44
N LEU A 93 -0.48 -10.48 -9.94
CA LEU A 93 -1.28 -11.72 -9.82
C LEU A 93 -1.62 -12.30 -11.19
N ALA A 94 -1.74 -11.46 -12.22
CA ALA A 94 -1.99 -11.91 -13.59
C ALA A 94 -0.79 -12.69 -14.11
N LEU A 95 0.42 -12.10 -14.01
CA LEU A 95 1.65 -12.78 -14.40
C LEU A 95 1.83 -14.11 -13.67
N ARG A 96 1.59 -14.14 -12.36
CA ARG A 96 1.70 -15.36 -11.57
C ARG A 96 0.74 -16.44 -12.05
N ARG A 97 -0.51 -16.07 -12.32
CA ARG A 97 -1.53 -17.00 -12.83
C ARG A 97 -1.13 -17.55 -14.20
N ASP A 98 -0.62 -16.70 -15.08
CA ASP A 98 -0.27 -17.09 -16.44
C ASP A 98 0.94 -18.05 -16.46
N ILE A 99 1.93 -17.82 -15.59
CA ILE A 99 3.05 -18.76 -15.36
C ILE A 99 2.52 -20.14 -14.92
N LEU A 100 1.64 -20.16 -13.91
CA LEU A 100 1.08 -21.42 -13.40
C LEU A 100 0.21 -22.14 -14.43
N ALA A 101 -0.59 -21.40 -15.21
CA ALA A 101 -1.43 -21.95 -16.26
C ALA A 101 -0.63 -22.73 -17.30
N VAL A 102 0.50 -22.17 -17.74
CA VAL A 102 1.38 -22.81 -18.71
C VAL A 102 2.04 -24.04 -18.13
N LEU A 103 2.57 -23.95 -16.91
CA LEU A 103 3.22 -25.09 -16.27
C LEU A 103 2.22 -26.23 -16.05
N TYR A 104 0.97 -25.90 -15.71
CA TYR A 104 -0.10 -26.89 -15.53
C TYR A 104 -0.53 -27.50 -16.86
N ALA A 105 -0.67 -26.70 -17.92
CA ALA A 105 -0.96 -27.22 -19.26
C ALA A 105 0.13 -28.20 -19.72
N ARG A 106 1.41 -27.83 -19.54
CA ARG A 106 2.55 -28.69 -19.89
C ARG A 106 2.58 -29.98 -19.06
N TRP A 107 2.25 -29.88 -17.77
CA TRP A 107 2.12 -31.06 -16.92
C TRP A 107 0.97 -31.96 -17.37
N ARG A 108 -0.19 -31.39 -17.73
CA ARG A 108 -1.37 -32.14 -18.17
C ARG A 108 -1.15 -32.87 -19.49
N GLU A 109 -0.40 -32.27 -20.41
CA GLU A 109 -0.07 -32.86 -21.71
C GLU A 109 1.02 -33.94 -21.62
N GLY A 110 2.03 -33.74 -20.77
CA GLY A 110 3.25 -34.55 -20.73
C GLY A 110 3.51 -35.34 -19.44
N GLY A 111 2.61 -35.30 -18.45
CA GLY A 111 2.75 -36.01 -17.18
C GLY A 111 3.93 -35.57 -16.29
N GLY A 112 4.50 -34.39 -16.54
CA GLY A 112 5.75 -33.94 -15.89
C GLY A 112 6.70 -33.13 -16.78
N GLY A 113 6.23 -32.65 -17.93
CA GLY A 113 7.04 -31.87 -18.87
C GLY A 113 7.59 -30.59 -18.24
N THR A 114 8.83 -30.27 -18.59
CA THR A 114 9.55 -29.10 -18.09
C THR A 114 9.32 -27.93 -19.04
N VAL A 115 9.17 -26.72 -18.48
CA VAL A 115 9.08 -25.50 -19.27
C VAL A 115 10.41 -24.77 -19.17
N SER A 116 10.98 -24.46 -20.33
CA SER A 116 12.25 -23.74 -20.39
C SER A 116 12.08 -22.27 -19.99
N PRO A 117 13.14 -21.60 -19.48
CA PRO A 117 13.08 -20.18 -19.14
C PRO A 117 12.69 -19.31 -20.35
N ALA A 118 13.17 -19.68 -21.54
CA ALA A 118 12.85 -18.99 -22.79
C ALA A 118 11.36 -19.11 -23.18
N GLU A 119 10.69 -20.21 -22.84
CA GLU A 119 9.23 -20.34 -23.04
C GLU A 119 8.45 -19.50 -22.02
N LEU A 120 8.88 -19.48 -20.76
CA LEU A 120 8.30 -18.61 -19.73
C LEU A 120 8.41 -17.12 -20.09
N GLU A 121 9.51 -16.73 -20.74
CA GLU A 121 9.73 -15.38 -21.24
C GLU A 121 8.79 -15.02 -22.39
N LYS A 122 8.46 -15.97 -23.29
CA LYS A 122 7.52 -15.74 -24.39
C LYS A 122 6.09 -15.51 -23.91
N ILE A 123 5.71 -16.06 -22.76
CA ILE A 123 4.40 -15.84 -22.15
C ILE A 123 4.28 -14.42 -21.58
N ALA A 124 5.41 -13.82 -21.23
CA ALA A 124 5.51 -12.47 -20.69
C ALA A 124 5.55 -11.39 -21.78
N SER A 125 4.82 -11.57 -22.89
CA SER A 125 4.82 -10.66 -24.05
C SER A 125 4.55 -9.17 -23.74
N ALA A 126 4.13 -8.81 -22.53
CA ALA A 126 3.93 -7.44 -22.05
C ALA A 126 4.72 -7.07 -20.77
N THR A 127 5.61 -7.94 -20.28
CA THR A 127 6.20 -7.84 -18.93
C THR A 127 7.72 -8.00 -18.93
N THR A 128 8.41 -7.23 -18.07
CA THR A 128 9.88 -7.22 -18.00
C THR A 128 10.43 -8.57 -17.51
N LEU A 129 11.52 -9.05 -18.12
CA LEU A 129 12.20 -10.31 -17.77
C LEU A 129 12.58 -10.42 -16.28
N ALA A 130 12.91 -9.28 -15.65
CA ALA A 130 13.16 -9.20 -14.21
C ALA A 130 11.95 -9.60 -13.35
N LYS A 131 10.74 -9.27 -13.78
CA LYS A 131 9.49 -9.61 -13.06
C LYS A 131 9.16 -11.09 -13.19
N VAL A 132 9.32 -11.66 -14.38
CA VAL A 132 9.15 -13.12 -14.60
C VAL A 132 10.09 -13.88 -13.67
N ARG A 133 11.38 -13.50 -13.66
CA ARG A 133 12.38 -14.12 -12.78
C ARG A 133 12.01 -14.00 -11.30
N ALA A 134 11.57 -12.82 -10.88
CA ALA A 134 11.16 -12.59 -9.48
C ALA A 134 9.95 -13.45 -9.08
N GLU A 135 8.93 -13.57 -9.93
CA GLU A 135 7.77 -14.43 -9.66
C GLU A 135 8.14 -15.92 -9.69
N THR A 136 8.99 -16.36 -10.62
CA THR A 136 9.47 -17.76 -10.61
C THR A 136 10.26 -18.08 -9.35
N GLU A 137 11.13 -17.18 -8.90
CA GLU A 137 11.90 -17.38 -7.67
C GLU A 137 10.99 -17.39 -6.44
N PHE A 138 9.97 -16.52 -6.43
CA PHE A 138 8.94 -16.53 -5.38
C PHE A 138 8.16 -17.86 -5.34
N LEU A 139 7.71 -18.36 -6.49
CA LEU A 139 7.00 -19.64 -6.58
C LEU A 139 7.89 -20.82 -6.17
N ARG A 140 9.18 -20.75 -6.50
CA ARG A 140 10.19 -21.74 -6.08
C ARG A 140 10.38 -21.74 -4.57
N ALA A 141 10.54 -20.55 -3.97
CA ALA A 141 10.66 -20.40 -2.53
C ALA A 141 9.41 -20.89 -1.77
N ARG A 142 8.24 -20.86 -2.41
CA ARG A 142 6.97 -21.41 -1.89
C ARG A 142 6.80 -22.91 -2.14
N GLY A 143 7.74 -23.57 -2.82
CA GLY A 143 7.66 -24.99 -3.14
C GLY A 143 6.59 -25.33 -4.18
N VAL A 144 6.09 -24.35 -4.93
CA VAL A 144 5.06 -24.53 -5.97
C VAL A 144 5.68 -25.04 -7.27
N ILE A 145 6.91 -24.60 -7.55
CA ILE A 145 7.70 -25.04 -8.70
C ILE A 145 9.08 -25.54 -8.25
N GLU A 146 9.65 -26.45 -9.01
CA GLU A 146 10.99 -26.97 -8.79
C GLU A 146 11.83 -26.95 -10.08
N PRO A 147 13.14 -26.68 -9.97
CA PRO A 147 14.04 -26.80 -11.10
C PRO A 147 14.21 -28.27 -11.47
N THR A 148 14.25 -28.57 -12.77
CA THR A 148 14.60 -29.91 -13.24
C THR A 148 16.12 -30.06 -13.32
N ALA A 149 16.64 -31.23 -12.97
CA ALA A 149 18.07 -31.55 -13.09
C ALA A 149 18.48 -32.02 -14.51
N ALA A 150 17.51 -32.29 -15.39
CA ALA A 150 17.78 -32.67 -16.77
C ALA A 150 18.39 -31.49 -17.57
N ALA A 151 19.22 -31.80 -18.56
CA ALA A 151 20.19 -30.94 -19.28
C ALA A 151 19.67 -29.65 -19.97
N GLY A 152 18.43 -29.22 -19.71
CA GLY A 152 17.95 -27.87 -20.01
C GLY A 152 17.29 -27.30 -18.76
N CYS A 153 17.80 -26.18 -18.25
CA CYS A 153 17.44 -25.48 -17.01
C CYS A 153 15.95 -25.06 -16.93
N GLY A 154 15.02 -25.99 -17.03
CA GLY A 154 13.59 -25.76 -16.98
C GLY A 154 13.02 -25.88 -15.58
N VAL A 155 11.81 -25.36 -15.40
CA VAL A 155 11.03 -25.51 -14.18
C VAL A 155 9.79 -26.35 -14.44
N ARG A 156 9.34 -27.07 -13.42
CA ARG A 156 8.09 -27.84 -13.44
C ARG A 156 7.27 -27.57 -12.19
N LEU A 157 5.98 -27.87 -12.23
CA LEU A 157 5.13 -27.85 -11.03
C LEU A 157 5.48 -29.00 -10.10
N THR A 158 5.42 -28.72 -8.80
CA THR A 158 5.40 -29.76 -7.76
C THR A 158 3.97 -30.26 -7.55
N ALA A 159 3.79 -31.35 -6.80
CA ALA A 159 2.46 -31.82 -6.38
C ALA A 159 1.67 -30.72 -5.65
N ALA A 160 2.34 -29.96 -4.77
CA ALA A 160 1.73 -28.83 -4.08
C ALA A 160 1.28 -27.71 -5.05
N GLY A 161 2.01 -27.49 -6.14
CA GLY A 161 1.63 -26.53 -7.16
C GLY A 161 0.44 -26.97 -8.03
N ILE A 162 0.33 -28.27 -8.30
CA ILE A 162 -0.82 -28.88 -8.98
C ILE A 162 -2.07 -28.72 -8.11
N ASP A 163 -1.99 -29.13 -6.84
CA ASP A 163 -3.10 -29.00 -5.88
C ASP A 163 -3.56 -27.54 -5.73
N LEU A 164 -2.60 -26.61 -5.66
CA LEU A 164 -2.89 -25.18 -5.59
C LEU A 164 -3.67 -24.71 -6.82
N TRP A 165 -3.24 -25.10 -8.02
CA TRP A 165 -3.90 -24.71 -9.26
C TRP A 165 -5.31 -25.31 -9.38
N GLU A 166 -5.49 -26.56 -8.97
CA GLU A 166 -6.81 -27.21 -9.00
C GLU A 166 -7.78 -26.60 -8.01
N ARG A 167 -7.34 -26.22 -6.80
CA ARG A 167 -8.16 -25.46 -5.85
C ARG A 167 -8.62 -24.13 -6.42
N LEU A 168 -7.72 -23.43 -7.12
CA LEU A 168 -8.04 -22.16 -7.80
C LEU A 168 -9.08 -22.37 -8.91
N LEU A 169 -8.96 -23.42 -9.73
CA LEU A 169 -9.95 -23.75 -10.78
C LEU A 169 -11.31 -24.13 -10.20
N LEU A 170 -11.34 -24.84 -9.07
CA LEU A 170 -12.56 -25.29 -8.40
C LEU A 170 -13.23 -24.19 -7.56
N GLY A 171 -12.67 -22.99 -7.50
CA GLY A 171 -13.18 -21.88 -6.70
C GLY A 171 -13.15 -22.14 -5.18
N ARG A 172 -12.34 -23.11 -4.72
CA ARG A 172 -12.15 -23.41 -3.30
C ARG A 172 -10.92 -22.64 -2.80
N THR A 173 -11.14 -21.38 -2.43
CA THR A 173 -10.14 -20.57 -1.71
C THR A 173 -10.14 -20.89 -0.23
#